data_AF-A0AAD6F316-F1
#
_entry.id   AF-A0AAD6F316-F1
#
_cell.length_a   1.000
_cell.length_b   1.000
_cell.length_c   1.000
_cell.angle_alpha   90.00
_cell.angle_beta   90.00
_cell.angle_gamma   90.00
#
_symmetry.space_group_name_H-M   'P 1'
#
loop_
_entity.id
_entity.type
_entity.pdbx_description
1 polymer ?
#
loop_
_entity_poly.entity_id
_entity_poly.type
_entity_poly.pdbx_seq_one_letter_code
_entity_poly.pdbx_strand_id
1 'polypeptide(L)'
;MKDAVSNYIGSLNWGYRVALRDKNVNYVNAYAEFIEPHKVKATNKQGKETFYTAEKFIIATGERPRYLGIPGDKEFCITSDDLFSLPHCPGKTLVIGASYVALECGGFLAGLGLDVTVMVRSILLRGFDQEMANRAGEHMEEHGVKFLRKYVPIKVEELEAGSPGRLKVTAKSTESDEVIEGEYNTVLIAVGRDACTDKIGLDKTGVKVNPKTGKVPVSDEEQTNVPHIYAVGDILEGKWELTPVAIQAGRLLARRLYGGGSSSVITSTSRRLSSPRWSTAAAGCLRIEPSSSMARRTSRCSTVCSGLWSSPCPTETTTSATLRSSATSWTT
;
A
#
# COMPACT_ATOMS: atom_id res chain seq x y z
N MET A 1 15.37 -16.90 -3.75
CA MET A 1 14.37 -15.83 -4.00
C MET A 1 14.91 -14.44 -3.60
N LYS A 2 15.32 -14.24 -2.34
CA LYS A 2 15.87 -12.98 -1.84
C LYS A 2 16.89 -12.34 -2.78
N ASP A 3 17.92 -13.08 -3.20
CA ASP A 3 18.99 -12.52 -4.04
C ASP A 3 18.49 -12.06 -5.41
N ALA A 4 17.60 -12.82 -6.04
CA ALA A 4 17.00 -12.43 -7.32
C ALA A 4 16.18 -11.14 -7.19
N VAL A 5 15.37 -11.02 -6.13
CA VAL A 5 14.58 -9.81 -5.83
C VAL A 5 15.52 -8.63 -5.52
N SER A 6 16.54 -8.84 -4.69
CA SER A 6 17.50 -7.81 -4.29
C SER A 6 18.33 -7.32 -5.47
N ASN A 7 18.75 -8.22 -6.36
CA ASN A 7 19.49 -7.88 -7.58
C ASN A 7 18.62 -7.06 -8.54
N TYR A 8 17.35 -7.43 -8.71
CA TYR A 8 16.42 -6.67 -9.53
C TYR A 8 16.15 -5.27 -8.94
N ILE A 9 15.95 -5.15 -7.62
CA ILE A 9 15.86 -3.86 -6.94
C ILE A 9 17.16 -3.05 -7.14
N GLY A 10 18.32 -3.71 -7.08
CA GLY A 10 19.62 -3.12 -7.37
C GLY A 10 19.71 -2.51 -8.77
N SER A 11 19.18 -3.19 -9.78
CA SER A 11 19.14 -2.68 -11.15
C SER A 11 18.21 -1.47 -11.31
N LEU A 12 17.04 -1.48 -10.65
CA LEU A 12 16.13 -0.33 -10.60
C LEU A 12 16.78 0.87 -9.92
N ASN A 13 17.43 0.66 -8.78
CA ASN A 13 18.15 1.69 -8.03
C ASN A 13 19.23 2.37 -8.89
N TRP A 14 19.96 1.58 -9.66
CA TRP A 14 20.96 2.11 -10.61
C TRP A 14 20.28 2.87 -11.75
N GLY A 15 19.25 2.29 -12.36
CA GLY A 15 18.49 2.91 -13.46
C GLY A 15 17.93 4.28 -13.10
N TYR A 16 17.36 4.44 -11.89
CA TYR A 16 16.88 5.75 -11.43
C TYR A 16 17.99 6.79 -11.30
N ARG A 17 19.17 6.42 -10.74
CA ARG A 17 20.30 7.35 -10.64
C ARG A 17 20.81 7.79 -12.02
N VAL A 18 20.87 6.86 -12.97
CA VAL A 18 21.24 7.16 -14.36
C VAL A 18 20.21 8.10 -15.00
N ALA A 19 18.91 7.80 -14.89
CA ALA A 19 17.85 8.62 -15.47
C ALA A 19 17.80 10.06 -14.90
N LEU A 20 18.13 10.24 -13.62
CA LEU A 20 18.26 11.57 -13.01
C LEU A 20 19.45 12.33 -13.60
N ARG A 21 20.61 11.68 -13.68
CA ARG A 21 21.83 12.26 -14.26
C ARG A 21 21.63 12.66 -15.72
N ASP A 22 21.04 11.79 -16.53
CA ASP A 22 20.82 12.03 -17.96
C ASP A 22 19.87 13.21 -18.22
N LYS A 23 19.04 13.56 -17.24
CA LYS A 23 18.14 14.72 -17.25
C LYS A 23 18.69 15.93 -16.50
N ASN A 24 19.97 15.92 -16.13
CA ASN A 24 20.63 16.97 -15.35
C ASN A 24 19.91 17.30 -14.02
N VAL A 25 19.32 16.29 -13.38
CA VAL A 25 18.73 16.43 -12.04
C VAL A 25 19.78 16.11 -10.98
N ASN A 26 20.07 17.09 -10.12
CA ASN A 26 21.01 16.91 -9.02
C ASN A 26 20.44 15.94 -7.97
N TYR A 27 21.05 14.76 -7.87
CA TYR A 27 20.72 13.77 -6.84
C TYR A 27 21.65 13.92 -5.62
N VAL A 28 21.07 14.22 -4.46
CA VAL A 28 21.78 14.32 -3.18
C VAL A 28 21.25 13.23 -2.26
N ASN A 29 22.10 12.27 -1.91
CA ASN A 29 21.74 11.22 -0.94
C ASN A 29 21.93 11.74 0.50
N ALA A 30 20.96 12.52 0.97
CA ALA A 30 20.96 13.14 2.29
C ALA A 30 19.54 13.26 2.83
N TYR A 31 19.41 13.27 4.16
CA TYR A 31 18.15 13.57 4.81
C TYR A 31 17.94 15.09 4.83
N ALA A 32 16.84 15.56 4.25
CA ALA A 32 16.53 16.97 4.14
C ALA A 32 15.52 17.41 5.22
N GLU A 33 15.82 18.51 5.89
CA GLU A 33 14.99 19.16 6.89
C GLU A 33 14.87 20.65 6.55
N PHE A 34 13.66 21.20 6.53
CA PHE A 34 13.48 22.64 6.45
C PHE A 34 14.08 23.31 7.69
N ILE A 35 14.75 24.43 7.46
CA ILE A 35 15.23 25.30 8.53
C ILE A 35 14.62 26.70 8.43
N GLU A 36 14.22 27.10 7.22
CA GLU A 36 13.54 28.35 6.88
C GLU A 36 12.60 28.08 5.69
N PRO A 37 11.60 28.95 5.40
CA PRO A 37 10.62 28.70 4.33
C PRO A 37 11.21 28.38 2.95
N HIS A 38 12.36 28.95 2.59
CA HIS A 38 13.03 28.72 1.31
C HIS A 38 14.37 27.99 1.42
N LYS A 39 14.65 27.34 2.56
CA LYS A 39 15.96 26.77 2.84
C LYS A 39 15.86 25.44 3.57
N VAL A 40 16.58 24.45 3.05
CA VAL A 40 16.68 23.12 3.65
C VAL A 40 18.12 22.82 4.04
N LYS A 41 18.27 22.10 5.15
CA LYS A 41 19.50 21.48 5.60
C LYS A 41 19.47 20.02 5.15
N ALA A 42 20.49 19.59 4.43
CA ALA A 42 20.66 18.23 3.96
C ALA A 42 21.84 17.58 4.71
N THR A 43 21.56 16.56 5.52
CA THR A 43 22.55 15.82 6.29
C THR A 43 22.83 14.48 5.63
N ASN A 44 24.08 14.26 5.19
CA ASN A 44 24.47 13.00 4.56
C ASN A 44 24.75 11.88 5.58
N LYS A 45 25.08 10.67 5.09
CA LYS A 45 25.40 9.51 5.95
C LYS A 45 26.60 9.74 6.89
N GLN A 46 27.52 10.64 6.55
CA GLN A 46 28.69 10.99 7.38
C GLN A 46 28.39 12.11 8.38
N GLY A 47 27.14 12.61 8.43
CA GLY A 47 26.77 13.74 9.27
C GLY A 47 27.16 15.11 8.71
N LYS A 48 27.72 15.18 7.49
CA LYS A 48 28.04 16.46 6.84
C LYS A 48 26.74 17.16 6.44
N GLU A 49 26.59 18.39 6.90
CA GLU A 49 25.45 19.25 6.59
C GLU A 49 25.75 20.14 5.39
N THR A 50 24.79 20.23 4.47
CA THR A 50 24.82 21.17 3.33
C THR A 50 23.50 21.91 3.28
N PHE A 51 23.53 23.20 2.96
CA PHE A 51 22.33 24.02 2.89
C PHE A 51 21.97 24.33 1.44
N TYR A 52 20.68 24.24 1.12
CA TYR A 52 20.15 24.53 -0.20
C TYR A 52 18.97 25.49 -0.09
N THR A 53 18.84 26.35 -1.10
CA THR A 53 17.66 27.22 -1.29
C THR A 53 16.96 26.86 -2.59
N ALA A 54 15.64 27.01 -2.63
CA ALA A 54 14.86 26.81 -3.84
C ALA A 54 13.68 27.78 -3.92
N GLU A 55 13.26 28.12 -5.14
CA GLU A 55 12.05 28.90 -5.38
C GLU A 55 10.80 28.13 -4.94
N LYS A 56 10.72 26.83 -5.30
CA LYS A 56 9.58 25.95 -4.97
C LYS A 56 10.08 24.64 -4.37
N PHE A 57 9.30 24.09 -3.45
CA PHE A 57 9.56 22.79 -2.84
C PHE A 57 8.41 21.82 -3.12
N ILE A 58 8.75 20.54 -3.30
CA ILE A 58 7.78 19.44 -3.39
C ILE A 58 8.13 18.42 -2.30
N ILE A 59 7.22 18.22 -1.35
CA ILE A 59 7.35 17.23 -0.29
C ILE A 59 6.83 15.89 -0.84
N ALA A 60 7.67 14.87 -0.86
CA ALA A 60 7.35 13.54 -1.37
C ALA A 60 7.98 12.44 -0.49
N THR A 61 7.90 12.62 0.83
CA THR A 61 8.64 11.80 1.83
C THR A 61 8.00 10.45 2.13
N GLY A 62 6.78 10.21 1.62
CA GLY A 62 6.05 8.96 1.79
C GLY A 62 5.76 8.63 3.26
N GLU A 63 5.71 7.34 3.56
CA GLU A 63 5.35 6.83 4.88
C GLU A 63 6.29 5.71 5.32
N ARG A 64 6.22 5.32 6.60
CA ARG A 64 6.91 4.14 7.16
C ARG A 64 5.95 3.23 7.93
N PRO A 65 6.23 1.92 8.06
CA PRO A 65 5.40 1.00 8.83
C PRO A 65 5.19 1.45 10.29
N ARG A 66 3.96 1.27 10.77
CA ARG A 66 3.57 1.56 12.15
C ARG A 66 3.81 0.33 13.04
N TYR A 67 4.36 0.57 14.24
CA TYR A 67 4.46 -0.40 15.33
C TYR A 67 3.29 -0.27 16.32
N LEU A 68 3.09 -1.27 17.17
CA LEU A 68 1.94 -1.38 18.06
C LEU A 68 2.10 -0.60 19.37
N GLY A 69 3.33 -0.32 19.79
CA GLY A 69 3.65 0.26 21.07
C GLY A 69 3.54 -0.72 22.24
N ILE A 70 3.70 -2.02 21.97
CA ILE A 70 3.68 -3.09 22.98
C ILE A 70 5.12 -3.56 23.29
N PRO A 71 5.38 -4.13 24.47
CA PRO A 71 6.70 -4.67 24.79
C PRO A 71 7.18 -5.71 23.77
N GLY A 72 8.39 -5.52 23.27
CA GLY A 72 9.06 -6.43 22.34
C GLY A 72 8.69 -6.26 20.86
N ASP A 73 7.81 -5.33 20.51
CA ASP A 73 7.40 -5.18 19.11
C ASP A 73 8.53 -4.64 18.22
N LYS A 74 9.27 -3.62 18.65
CA LYS A 74 10.38 -3.04 17.89
C LYS A 74 11.64 -3.88 17.95
N GLU A 75 11.84 -4.60 19.04
CA GLU A 75 13.04 -5.39 19.29
C GLU A 75 13.02 -6.71 18.52
N PHE A 76 11.87 -7.39 18.47
CA PHE A 76 11.77 -8.76 17.97
C PHE A 76 10.94 -8.92 16.70
N CYS A 77 10.04 -7.97 16.39
CA CYS A 77 9.20 -8.08 15.21
C CYS A 77 9.81 -7.36 14.01
N ILE A 78 9.43 -7.82 12.82
CA ILE A 78 9.80 -7.21 11.56
C ILE A 78 8.60 -6.53 10.90
N THR A 79 8.86 -5.71 9.89
CA THR A 79 7.85 -5.08 9.05
C THR A 79 8.05 -5.46 7.58
N SER A 80 7.20 -4.92 6.70
CA SER A 80 7.41 -5.07 5.26
C SER A 80 8.76 -4.53 4.77
N ASP A 81 9.32 -3.52 5.47
CA ASP A 81 10.62 -2.94 5.10
C ASP A 81 11.75 -3.97 5.23
N ASP A 82 11.63 -4.89 6.18
CA ASP A 82 12.66 -5.88 6.51
C ASP A 82 12.46 -7.19 5.72
N LEU A 83 11.19 -7.62 5.57
CA LEU A 83 10.83 -8.93 5.01
C LEU A 83 11.47 -9.23 3.65
N PHE A 84 11.48 -8.26 2.74
CA PHE A 84 11.99 -8.46 1.37
C PHE A 84 13.52 -8.54 1.28
N SER A 85 14.23 -8.21 2.36
CA SER A 85 15.70 -8.27 2.46
C SER A 85 16.20 -9.21 3.56
N LEU A 86 15.28 -9.93 4.23
CA LEU A 86 15.59 -10.82 5.34
C LEU A 86 16.67 -11.84 4.95
N PRO A 87 17.73 -12.02 5.74
CA PRO A 87 18.87 -12.86 5.36
C PRO A 87 18.62 -14.36 5.48
N HIS A 88 17.56 -14.78 6.17
CA HIS A 88 17.19 -16.17 6.39
C HIS A 88 15.70 -16.38 6.07
N CYS A 89 15.26 -17.64 6.00
CA CYS A 89 13.85 -17.97 5.82
C CYS A 89 13.03 -17.58 7.07
N PRO A 90 11.87 -16.90 6.94
CA PRO A 90 11.04 -16.51 8.08
C PRO A 90 10.55 -17.66 8.96
N GLY A 91 10.47 -18.89 8.42
CA GLY A 91 9.91 -20.04 9.14
C GLY A 91 8.42 -19.86 9.45
N LYS A 92 7.97 -20.41 10.59
CA LYS A 92 6.59 -20.24 11.05
C LYS A 92 6.32 -18.77 11.37
N THR A 93 5.39 -18.14 10.65
CA THR A 93 5.23 -16.69 10.66
C THR A 93 3.85 -16.26 11.16
N LEU A 94 3.83 -15.36 12.15
CA LEU A 94 2.62 -14.60 12.51
C LEU A 94 2.60 -13.27 11.77
N VAL A 95 1.55 -12.99 11.02
CA VAL A 95 1.29 -11.68 10.42
C VAL A 95 0.25 -10.95 11.24
N ILE A 96 0.62 -9.84 11.88
CA ILE A 96 -0.30 -9.02 12.66
C ILE A 96 -0.84 -7.91 11.76
N GLY A 97 -2.13 -7.99 11.45
CA GLY A 97 -2.81 -7.02 10.60
C GLY A 97 -3.76 -7.68 9.61
N ALA A 98 -4.65 -6.87 9.06
CA ALA A 98 -5.63 -7.28 8.06
C ALA A 98 -5.68 -6.28 6.89
N SER A 99 -4.59 -5.52 6.74
CA SER A 99 -4.39 -4.61 5.63
C SER A 99 -4.05 -5.41 4.37
N TYR A 100 -4.02 -4.70 3.26
CA TYR A 100 -3.67 -5.24 1.98
C TYR A 100 -2.24 -5.83 1.99
N VAL A 101 -1.29 -5.18 2.70
CA VAL A 101 0.08 -5.66 2.89
C VAL A 101 0.09 -6.94 3.71
N ALA A 102 -0.71 -7.00 4.79
CA ALA A 102 -0.79 -8.16 5.65
C ALA A 102 -1.25 -9.41 4.87
N LEU A 103 -2.32 -9.28 4.06
CA LEU A 103 -2.85 -10.41 3.30
C LEU A 103 -1.94 -10.82 2.14
N GLU A 104 -1.30 -9.87 1.46
CA GLU A 104 -0.31 -10.20 0.41
C GLU A 104 0.89 -10.95 0.99
N CYS A 105 1.48 -10.44 2.08
CA CYS A 105 2.59 -11.10 2.74
C CYS A 105 2.21 -12.46 3.29
N GLY A 106 1.06 -12.57 3.97
CA GLY A 106 0.59 -13.86 4.47
C GLY A 106 0.34 -14.87 3.34
N GLY A 107 -0.26 -14.41 2.24
CA GLY A 107 -0.57 -15.24 1.09
C GLY A 107 0.66 -15.78 0.38
N PHE A 108 1.65 -14.93 0.06
CA PHE A 108 2.84 -15.43 -0.64
C PHE A 108 3.73 -16.26 0.28
N LEU A 109 3.82 -15.96 1.58
CA LEU A 109 4.60 -16.79 2.52
C LEU A 109 3.98 -18.20 2.62
N ALA A 110 2.66 -18.32 2.69
CA ALA A 110 1.97 -19.60 2.64
C ALA A 110 2.14 -20.30 1.28
N GLY A 111 2.06 -19.55 0.17
CA GLY A 111 2.33 -20.07 -1.17
C GLY A 111 3.77 -20.57 -1.38
N LEU A 112 4.72 -20.13 -0.55
CA LEU A 112 6.08 -20.66 -0.47
C LEU A 112 6.21 -21.88 0.44
N GLY A 113 5.11 -22.35 1.03
CA GLY A 113 5.05 -23.53 1.90
C GLY A 113 5.32 -23.25 3.38
N LEU A 114 5.27 -21.98 3.83
CA LEU A 114 5.48 -21.65 5.25
C LEU A 114 4.17 -21.77 6.05
N ASP A 115 4.29 -22.14 7.34
CA ASP A 115 3.17 -22.09 8.27
C ASP A 115 2.87 -20.63 8.65
N VAL A 116 1.78 -20.09 8.10
CA VAL A 116 1.39 -18.70 8.27
C VAL A 116 0.10 -18.60 9.07
N THR A 117 0.13 -17.73 10.08
CA THR A 117 -1.07 -17.30 10.80
C THR A 117 -1.26 -15.79 10.63
N VAL A 118 -2.47 -15.34 10.31
CA VAL A 118 -2.83 -13.92 10.21
C VAL A 118 -3.71 -13.55 11.41
N MET A 119 -3.26 -12.59 12.22
CA MET A 119 -4.02 -12.07 13.36
C MET A 119 -4.81 -10.83 12.97
N VAL A 120 -6.12 -10.91 13.10
CA VAL A 120 -7.08 -9.91 12.63
C VAL A 120 -7.79 -9.28 13.82
N ARG A 121 -7.63 -7.98 13.99
CA ARG A 121 -8.32 -7.22 15.06
C ARG A 121 -9.83 -7.12 14.88
N SER A 122 -10.33 -6.95 13.65
CA SER A 122 -11.77 -6.71 13.42
C SER A 122 -12.31 -7.29 12.10
N ILE A 123 -11.97 -6.68 10.97
CA ILE A 123 -12.40 -7.06 9.61
C ILE A 123 -11.21 -7.06 8.65
N LEU A 124 -11.33 -7.79 7.55
CA LEU A 124 -10.35 -7.81 6.47
C LEU A 124 -10.51 -6.59 5.55
N LEU A 125 -9.40 -6.04 5.07
CA LEU A 125 -9.36 -5.00 4.04
C LEU A 125 -10.35 -3.85 4.30
N ARG A 126 -10.27 -3.24 5.48
CA ARG A 126 -11.12 -2.09 5.84
C ARG A 126 -11.04 -1.01 4.74
N GLY A 127 -12.19 -0.56 4.26
CA GLY A 127 -12.31 0.43 3.18
C GLY A 127 -12.57 -0.17 1.79
N PHE A 128 -12.45 -1.48 1.65
CA PHE A 128 -12.81 -2.25 0.45
C PHE A 128 -14.20 -2.88 0.58
N ASP A 129 -14.73 -3.37 -0.55
CA ASP A 129 -15.93 -4.20 -0.59
C ASP A 129 -15.76 -5.42 0.31
N GLN A 130 -16.67 -5.59 1.27
CA GLN A 130 -16.52 -6.60 2.32
C GLN A 130 -16.91 -8.00 1.86
N GLU A 131 -17.77 -8.15 0.85
CA GLU A 131 -18.04 -9.46 0.26
C GLU A 131 -16.78 -9.98 -0.45
N MET A 132 -16.12 -9.11 -1.21
CA MET A 132 -14.86 -9.45 -1.87
C MET A 132 -13.71 -9.69 -0.89
N ALA A 133 -13.63 -8.91 0.19
CA ALA A 133 -12.63 -9.10 1.23
C ALA A 133 -12.79 -10.45 1.95
N ASN A 134 -14.03 -10.85 2.24
CA ASN A 134 -14.31 -12.14 2.87
C ASN A 134 -13.99 -13.30 1.94
N ARG A 135 -14.38 -13.25 0.66
CA ARG A 135 -14.00 -14.26 -0.34
C ARG A 135 -12.48 -14.42 -0.47
N ALA A 136 -11.74 -13.32 -0.44
CA ALA A 136 -10.28 -13.37 -0.45
C ALA A 136 -9.73 -14.06 0.81
N GLY A 137 -10.29 -13.78 1.98
CA GLY A 137 -9.93 -14.44 3.24
C GLY A 137 -10.25 -15.94 3.25
N GLU A 138 -11.46 -16.32 2.81
CA GLU A 138 -11.90 -17.71 2.68
C GLU A 138 -10.97 -18.50 1.76
N HIS A 139 -10.63 -17.95 0.59
CA HIS A 139 -9.67 -18.57 -0.32
C HIS A 139 -8.28 -18.74 0.33
N MET A 140 -7.82 -17.77 1.12
CA MET A 140 -6.54 -17.91 1.84
C MET A 140 -6.61 -19.02 2.91
N GLU A 141 -7.73 -19.13 3.63
CA GLU A 141 -7.98 -20.22 4.60
C GLU A 141 -7.96 -21.60 3.93
N GLU A 142 -8.65 -21.74 2.80
CA GLU A 142 -8.67 -22.97 1.99
C GLU A 142 -7.27 -23.38 1.52
N HIS A 143 -6.37 -22.41 1.31
CA HIS A 143 -5.00 -22.62 0.87
C HIS A 143 -3.98 -22.59 2.02
N GLY A 144 -4.41 -22.87 3.24
CA GLY A 144 -3.53 -23.17 4.38
C GLY A 144 -3.11 -21.97 5.24
N VAL A 145 -3.62 -20.76 4.98
CA VAL A 145 -3.41 -19.62 5.88
C VAL A 145 -4.34 -19.72 7.08
N LYS A 146 -3.81 -19.74 8.29
CA LYS A 146 -4.62 -19.75 9.52
C LYS A 146 -5.02 -18.32 9.88
N PHE A 147 -6.25 -18.10 10.35
CA PHE A 147 -6.68 -16.79 10.84
C PHE A 147 -7.01 -16.82 12.34
N LEU A 148 -6.36 -15.93 13.09
CA LEU A 148 -6.72 -15.60 14.48
C LEU A 148 -7.58 -14.34 14.47
N ARG A 149 -8.89 -14.52 14.44
CA ARG A 149 -9.86 -13.42 14.34
C ARG A 149 -10.20 -12.85 15.70
N LYS A 150 -10.38 -11.53 15.77
CA LYS A 150 -10.75 -10.76 16.97
C LYS A 150 -9.67 -10.73 18.06
N TYR A 151 -8.39 -10.82 17.68
CA TYR A 151 -7.27 -10.75 18.61
C TYR A 151 -6.37 -9.55 18.35
N VAL A 152 -5.74 -9.05 19.41
CA VAL A 152 -4.68 -8.03 19.37
C VAL A 152 -3.52 -8.51 20.25
N PRO A 153 -2.27 -8.44 19.76
CA PRO A 153 -1.10 -8.79 20.56
C PRO A 153 -0.90 -7.80 21.72
N ILE A 154 -0.48 -8.29 22.88
CA ILE A 154 -0.21 -7.48 24.07
C ILE A 154 1.27 -7.49 24.47
N LYS A 155 2.02 -8.54 24.10
CA LYS A 155 3.47 -8.63 24.29
C LYS A 155 4.10 -9.62 23.31
N VAL A 156 5.37 -9.40 23.00
CA VAL A 156 6.23 -10.32 22.25
C VAL A 156 7.50 -10.57 23.06
N GLU A 157 7.84 -11.83 23.26
CA GLU A 157 9.00 -12.25 24.06
C GLU A 157 9.89 -13.18 23.24
N GLU A 158 11.21 -13.03 23.36
CA GLU A 158 12.16 -13.96 22.76
C GLU A 158 12.32 -15.20 23.66
N LEU A 159 12.12 -16.39 23.09
CA LEU A 159 12.37 -17.66 23.76
C LEU A 159 13.77 -18.20 23.41
N GLU A 160 14.19 -18.03 22.16
CA GLU A 160 15.46 -18.53 21.65
C GLU A 160 15.97 -17.60 20.54
N ALA A 161 17.15 -17.03 20.72
CA ALA A 161 17.79 -16.22 19.69
C ALA A 161 18.26 -17.10 18.52
N GLY A 162 18.09 -16.63 17.28
CA GLY A 162 18.45 -17.43 16.10
C GLY A 162 18.11 -16.77 14.76
N SER A 163 18.31 -17.52 13.67
CA SER A 163 18.03 -17.09 12.30
C SER A 163 17.36 -18.21 11.48
N PRO A 164 16.04 -18.46 11.68
CA PRO A 164 15.17 -17.68 12.55
C PRO A 164 15.21 -18.15 14.01
N GLY A 165 14.94 -17.23 14.94
CA GLY A 165 14.80 -17.54 16.37
C GLY A 165 13.42 -18.13 16.69
N ARG A 166 13.04 -18.08 17.98
CA ARG A 166 11.69 -18.43 18.46
C ARG A 166 11.16 -17.31 19.34
N LEU A 167 9.97 -16.86 19.01
CA LEU A 167 9.24 -15.78 19.66
C LEU A 167 7.93 -16.31 20.22
N LYS A 168 7.60 -15.88 21.43
CA LYS A 168 6.29 -16.08 22.05
C LYS A 168 5.47 -14.81 21.90
N VAL A 169 4.26 -14.96 21.37
CA VAL A 169 3.29 -13.87 21.25
C VAL A 169 2.13 -14.16 22.17
N THR A 170 1.82 -13.23 23.06
CA THR A 170 0.58 -13.26 23.85
C THR A 170 -0.40 -12.26 23.25
N ALA A 171 -1.64 -12.69 23.04
CA ALA A 171 -2.69 -11.87 22.45
C ALA A 171 -3.97 -11.94 23.28
N LYS A 172 -4.69 -10.82 23.35
CA LYS A 172 -5.98 -10.72 24.01
C LYS A 172 -7.10 -10.62 22.99
N SER A 173 -8.22 -11.28 23.27
CA SER A 173 -9.45 -11.11 22.52
C SER A 173 -9.96 -9.67 22.61
N THR A 174 -10.58 -9.20 21.53
CA THR A 174 -11.24 -7.90 21.45
C THR A 174 -12.70 -7.95 21.89
N GLU A 175 -13.24 -9.16 22.10
CA GLU A 175 -14.64 -9.40 22.41
C GLU A 175 -14.82 -10.07 23.79
N SER A 176 -13.75 -10.62 24.37
CA SER A 176 -13.75 -11.30 25.66
C SER A 176 -12.45 -11.03 26.43
N ASP A 177 -12.37 -11.49 27.68
CA ASP A 177 -11.13 -11.46 28.47
C ASP A 177 -10.19 -12.65 28.18
N GLU A 178 -10.46 -13.41 27.12
CA GLU A 178 -9.63 -14.53 26.69
C GLU A 178 -8.24 -14.05 26.27
N VAL A 179 -7.22 -14.76 26.75
CA VAL A 179 -5.81 -14.54 26.41
C VAL A 179 -5.25 -15.84 25.85
N ILE A 180 -4.60 -15.73 24.70
CA ILE A 180 -3.96 -16.85 24.01
C ILE A 180 -2.47 -16.59 23.87
N GLU A 181 -1.73 -17.68 23.73
CA GLU A 181 -0.29 -17.66 23.47
C GLU A 181 0.03 -18.49 22.22
N GLY A 182 1.01 -18.02 21.44
CA GLY A 182 1.48 -18.74 20.28
C GLY A 182 2.97 -18.56 20.07
N GLU A 183 3.65 -19.61 19.61
CA GLU A 183 5.07 -19.58 19.26
C GLU A 183 5.26 -19.49 17.74
N TYR A 184 6.16 -18.59 17.34
CA TYR A 184 6.46 -18.27 15.95
C TYR A 184 7.97 -18.06 15.78
N ASN A 185 8.48 -18.30 14.57
CA ASN A 185 9.85 -17.97 14.23
C ASN A 185 9.99 -16.49 13.86
N THR A 186 9.00 -15.94 13.17
CA THR A 186 8.96 -14.54 12.74
C THR A 186 7.60 -13.93 13.04
N VAL A 187 7.61 -12.68 13.50
CA VAL A 187 6.39 -11.88 13.68
C VAL A 187 6.45 -10.65 12.76
N LEU A 188 5.56 -10.59 11.78
CA LEU A 188 5.44 -9.50 10.81
C LEU A 188 4.33 -8.53 11.21
N ILE A 189 4.68 -7.28 11.46
CA ILE A 189 3.73 -6.21 11.77
C ILE A 189 3.33 -5.47 10.49
N ALA A 190 2.02 -5.49 10.18
CA ALA A 190 1.43 -4.85 9.00
C ALA A 190 0.13 -4.11 9.36
N VAL A 191 0.19 -3.28 10.42
CA VAL A 191 -0.98 -2.64 11.06
C VAL A 191 -1.26 -1.20 10.61
N GLY A 192 -0.60 -0.76 9.54
CA GLY A 192 -0.71 0.58 8.98
C GLY A 192 0.65 1.21 8.76
N ARG A 193 0.63 2.45 8.25
CA ARG A 193 1.82 3.26 7.98
C ARG A 193 1.56 4.68 8.49
N ASP A 194 2.64 5.36 8.82
CA ASP A 194 2.64 6.74 9.33
C ASP A 194 3.43 7.65 8.38
N ALA A 195 2.88 8.83 8.10
CA ALA A 195 3.47 9.81 7.19
C ALA A 195 4.79 10.38 7.73
N CYS A 196 5.77 10.54 6.84
CA CYS A 196 7.08 11.09 7.16
C CYS A 196 7.06 12.63 7.17
N THR A 197 6.32 13.25 8.08
CA THR A 197 6.10 14.71 8.14
C THR A 197 6.66 15.37 9.42
N ASP A 198 6.88 14.59 10.49
CA ASP A 198 7.26 15.14 11.80
C ASP A 198 8.73 15.58 11.91
N LYS A 199 9.62 14.96 11.13
CA LYS A 199 11.09 15.14 11.28
C LYS A 199 11.75 15.94 10.14
N ILE A 200 10.95 16.62 9.33
CA ILE A 200 11.43 17.38 8.17
C ILE A 200 11.30 18.90 8.34
N GLY A 201 11.01 19.40 9.54
CA GLY A 201 11.02 20.83 9.87
C GLY A 201 9.84 21.64 9.33
N LEU A 202 8.65 21.03 9.14
CA LEU A 202 7.47 21.72 8.61
C LEU A 202 6.95 22.84 9.53
N ASP A 203 7.20 22.73 10.83
CA ASP A 203 6.92 23.77 11.82
C ASP A 203 7.63 25.11 11.47
N LYS A 204 8.82 25.03 10.85
CA LYS A 204 9.62 26.20 10.47
C LYS A 204 9.16 26.85 9.15
N THR A 205 8.27 26.19 8.40
CA THR A 205 7.76 26.69 7.11
C THR A 205 6.33 27.22 7.20
N GLY A 206 5.60 26.87 8.26
CA GLY A 206 4.18 27.19 8.42
C GLY A 206 3.24 26.26 7.66
N VAL A 207 3.74 25.14 7.11
CA VAL A 207 2.92 24.11 6.48
C VAL A 207 2.07 23.42 7.56
N LYS A 208 0.75 23.40 7.32
CA LYS A 208 -0.20 22.71 8.19
C LYS A 208 -0.16 21.21 7.91
N VAL A 209 -0.23 20.45 8.99
CA VAL A 209 -0.32 18.98 8.97
C VAL A 209 -1.52 18.60 9.84
N ASN A 210 -2.28 17.58 9.44
CA ASN A 210 -3.32 17.04 10.30
C ASN A 210 -2.66 16.34 11.50
N PRO A 211 -2.86 16.82 12.75
CA PRO A 211 -2.17 16.29 13.92
C PRO A 211 -2.57 14.86 14.28
N LYS A 212 -3.71 14.37 13.78
CA LYS A 212 -4.20 13.02 14.06
C LYS A 212 -3.60 11.98 13.10
N THR A 213 -3.36 12.36 11.85
CA THR A 213 -2.95 11.43 10.79
C THR A 213 -1.52 11.67 10.31
N GLY A 214 -0.92 12.83 10.63
CA GLY A 214 0.37 13.25 10.08
C GLY A 214 0.31 13.65 8.60
N LYS A 215 -0.88 13.64 7.97
CA LYS A 215 -1.04 13.92 6.54
C LYS A 215 -1.08 15.42 6.25
N VAL A 216 -0.64 15.80 5.05
CA VAL A 216 -0.62 17.18 4.57
C VAL A 216 -1.90 17.47 3.78
N PRO A 217 -2.78 18.37 4.26
CA PRO A 217 -3.89 18.88 3.45
C PRO A 217 -3.33 19.74 2.31
N VAL A 218 -3.84 19.49 1.11
CA VAL A 218 -3.48 20.23 -0.10
C VAL A 218 -4.73 20.65 -0.87
N SER A 219 -4.58 21.68 -1.69
CA SER A 219 -5.55 21.99 -2.74
C SER A 219 -5.58 20.87 -3.79
N ASP A 220 -6.56 20.95 -4.69
CA ASP A 220 -6.62 20.05 -5.84
C ASP A 220 -5.34 20.10 -6.69
N GLU A 221 -4.64 21.24 -6.74
CA GLU A 221 -3.38 21.36 -7.49
C GLU A 221 -2.13 20.91 -6.71
N GLU A 222 -2.31 20.12 -5.65
CA GLU A 222 -1.23 19.61 -4.79
C GLU A 222 -0.44 20.69 -4.03
N GLN A 223 -0.95 21.92 -4.00
CA GLN A 223 -0.36 23.04 -3.23
C GLN A 223 -0.78 22.97 -1.76
N THR A 224 0.18 23.14 -0.84
CA THR A 224 -0.11 23.26 0.60
C THR A 224 -0.71 24.63 0.93
N ASN A 225 -0.94 24.93 2.21
CA ASN A 225 -1.30 26.30 2.63
C ASN A 225 -0.17 27.33 2.45
N VAL A 226 1.05 26.89 2.11
CA VAL A 226 2.21 27.75 1.83
C VAL A 226 2.44 27.77 0.31
N PRO A 227 2.32 28.92 -0.37
CA PRO A 227 2.20 28.96 -1.84
C PRO A 227 3.35 28.33 -2.64
N HIS A 228 4.56 28.36 -2.13
CA HIS A 228 5.74 27.81 -2.81
C HIS A 228 6.06 26.36 -2.40
N ILE A 229 5.26 25.76 -1.52
CA ILE A 229 5.45 24.39 -1.04
C ILE A 229 4.26 23.54 -1.50
N TYR A 230 4.59 22.46 -2.20
CA TYR A 230 3.66 21.46 -2.71
C TYR A 230 3.92 20.13 -2.01
N ALA A 231 2.95 19.21 -2.05
CA ALA A 231 3.10 17.86 -1.53
C ALA A 231 2.49 16.85 -2.51
N VAL A 232 3.09 15.67 -2.63
CA VAL A 232 2.59 14.60 -3.52
C VAL A 232 2.75 13.22 -2.89
N GLY A 233 1.94 12.27 -3.35
CA GLY A 233 2.00 10.86 -2.94
C GLY A 233 1.33 10.61 -1.59
N ASP A 234 1.86 9.61 -0.88
CA ASP A 234 1.16 9.02 0.26
C ASP A 234 0.98 9.97 1.44
N ILE A 235 1.75 11.06 1.53
CA ILE A 235 1.60 12.05 2.61
C ILE A 235 0.33 12.89 2.49
N LEU A 236 -0.39 12.82 1.37
CA LEU A 236 -1.56 13.64 1.12
C LEU A 236 -2.79 13.19 1.90
N GLU A 237 -3.53 14.14 2.45
CA GLU A 237 -4.79 13.86 3.14
C GLU A 237 -5.92 13.54 2.14
N GLY A 238 -6.65 12.46 2.38
CA GLY A 238 -7.85 12.11 1.59
C GLY A 238 -7.56 11.69 0.14
N LYS A 239 -6.30 11.40 -0.20
CA LYS A 239 -5.89 10.89 -1.51
C LYS A 239 -5.46 9.41 -1.40
N TRP A 240 -5.18 8.80 -2.55
CA TRP A 240 -4.89 7.38 -2.66
C TRP A 240 -3.38 7.12 -2.53
N GLU A 241 -3.01 6.18 -1.66
CA GLU A 241 -1.63 5.74 -1.39
C GLU A 241 -1.19 4.70 -2.43
N LEU A 242 -1.07 5.13 -3.69
CA LEU A 242 -0.77 4.24 -4.82
C LEU A 242 0.32 4.84 -5.71
N THR A 243 1.34 4.03 -6.05
CA THR A 243 2.48 4.44 -6.89
C THR A 243 2.06 5.12 -8.20
N PRO A 244 1.08 4.61 -8.99
CA PRO A 244 0.66 5.29 -10.23
C PRO A 244 0.04 6.66 -9.98
N VAL A 245 -0.66 6.84 -8.85
CA VAL A 245 -1.28 8.12 -8.45
C VAL A 245 -0.18 9.11 -8.11
N ALA A 246 0.81 8.71 -7.30
CA ALA A 246 1.96 9.56 -6.96
C ALA A 246 2.76 9.99 -8.20
N ILE A 247 3.05 9.05 -9.11
CA ILE A 247 3.77 9.34 -10.37
C ILE A 247 2.99 10.36 -11.22
N GLN A 248 1.69 10.13 -11.38
CA GLN A 248 0.87 11.01 -12.21
C GLN A 248 0.70 12.40 -11.59
N ALA A 249 0.52 12.49 -10.26
CA ALA A 249 0.43 13.76 -9.54
C ALA A 249 1.72 14.58 -9.72
N GLY A 250 2.89 13.98 -9.50
CA GLY A 250 4.18 14.65 -9.69
C GLY A 250 4.41 15.09 -11.14
N ARG A 251 4.05 14.27 -12.13
CA ARG A 251 4.17 14.63 -13.56
C ARG A 251 3.28 15.81 -13.93
N LEU A 252 2.02 15.80 -13.50
CA LEU A 252 1.06 16.87 -13.80
C LEU A 252 1.44 18.17 -13.08
N LEU A 253 1.88 18.08 -11.83
CA LEU A 253 2.38 19.23 -11.07
C LEU A 253 3.55 19.91 -11.80
N ALA A 254 4.57 19.14 -12.20
CA ALA A 254 5.71 19.70 -12.94
C ALA A 254 5.29 20.40 -14.25
N ARG A 255 4.31 19.84 -14.97
CA ARG A 255 3.75 20.44 -16.19
C ARG A 255 3.00 21.74 -15.92
N ARG A 256 2.21 21.82 -14.84
CA ARG A 256 1.54 23.07 -14.45
C ARG A 256 2.54 24.16 -14.09
N LEU A 257 3.59 23.82 -13.34
CA LEU A 257 4.56 24.79 -12.86
C LEU A 257 5.52 25.30 -13.94
N TYR A 258 5.91 24.45 -14.89
CA TYR A 258 7.00 24.75 -15.83
C TYR A 258 6.71 24.40 -17.30
N GLY A 259 5.56 23.81 -17.60
CA GLY A 259 5.17 23.37 -18.94
C GLY A 259 4.29 24.33 -19.72
N GLY A 260 3.94 25.50 -19.16
CA GLY A 260 3.24 26.57 -19.88
C GLY A 260 1.74 26.34 -20.16
N GLY A 261 1.08 25.37 -19.54
CA GLY A 261 -0.35 25.10 -19.76
C GLY A 261 -1.13 24.60 -18.53
N SER A 262 -2.45 24.82 -18.53
CA SER A 262 -3.40 24.33 -17.52
C SER A 262 -3.60 22.81 -17.65
N SER A 263 -2.61 22.04 -17.18
CA SER A 263 -2.70 20.57 -17.18
C SER A 263 -3.73 20.11 -16.17
N SER A 264 -4.46 19.03 -16.51
CA SER A 264 -5.49 18.44 -15.66
C SER A 264 -4.96 18.02 -14.28
N VAL A 265 -5.86 17.98 -13.31
CA VAL A 265 -5.62 17.66 -11.91
C VAL A 265 -6.12 16.25 -11.59
N ILE A 266 -5.44 15.53 -10.70
CA ILE A 266 -5.98 14.27 -10.15
C ILE A 266 -6.96 14.63 -9.02
N THR A 267 -8.21 14.86 -9.39
CA THR A 267 -9.27 14.97 -8.39
C THR A 267 -9.58 13.59 -7.82
N SER A 268 -10.05 13.55 -6.57
CA SER A 268 -10.66 12.34 -5.97
C SER A 268 -11.82 11.80 -6.83
N THR A 269 -12.35 12.64 -7.72
CA THR A 269 -13.38 12.36 -8.72
C THR A 269 -12.87 11.74 -10.03
N SER A 270 -11.59 11.37 -10.14
CA SER A 270 -11.12 10.53 -11.25
C SER A 270 -11.79 9.14 -11.17
N ARG A 271 -12.99 9.05 -11.76
CA ARG A 271 -14.07 8.08 -11.50
C ARG A 271 -13.74 6.59 -11.63
N ARG A 272 -12.53 6.18 -12.02
CA ARG A 272 -12.15 4.78 -12.23
C ARG A 272 -10.63 4.60 -12.06
N LEU A 273 -10.16 4.55 -10.82
CA LEU A 273 -8.83 4.01 -10.53
C LEU A 273 -8.97 2.51 -10.29
N SER A 274 -8.33 1.70 -11.13
CA SER A 274 -8.17 0.27 -10.89
C SER A 274 -6.93 0.04 -10.03
N SER A 275 -7.06 -0.71 -8.95
CA SER A 275 -5.93 -1.22 -8.19
C SER A 275 -5.66 -2.67 -8.62
N PRO A 276 -4.62 -2.96 -9.44
CA PRO A 276 -4.20 -4.33 -9.69
C PRO A 276 -3.54 -4.89 -8.41
N ARG A 277 -3.79 -6.16 -8.09
CA ARG A 277 -3.33 -6.78 -6.84
C ARG A 277 -2.89 -8.23 -7.02
N TRP A 278 -1.83 -8.60 -6.30
CA TRP A 278 -1.10 -9.87 -6.40
C TRP A 278 -1.36 -10.71 -5.14
N SER A 279 -2.56 -11.29 -5.02
CA SER A 279 -2.87 -12.33 -4.03
C SER A 279 -3.16 -13.65 -4.75
N THR A 280 -3.01 -14.79 -4.06
CA THR A 280 -3.27 -16.13 -4.61
C THR A 280 -4.68 -16.28 -5.18
N ALA A 281 -5.65 -15.53 -4.65
CA ALA A 281 -6.86 -15.15 -5.36
C ALA A 281 -6.79 -13.69 -5.79
N ALA A 282 -6.61 -13.41 -7.09
CA ALA A 282 -6.68 -12.06 -7.62
C ALA A 282 -8.13 -11.54 -7.60
N ALA A 283 -8.54 -10.89 -6.50
CA ALA A 283 -9.81 -10.17 -6.42
C ALA A 283 -9.63 -8.74 -6.95
N GLY A 284 -9.89 -8.54 -8.25
CA GLY A 284 -9.96 -7.20 -8.83
C GLY A 284 -11.21 -6.46 -8.37
N CYS A 285 -11.06 -5.33 -7.68
CA CYS A 285 -12.18 -4.46 -7.33
C CYS A 285 -11.96 -3.08 -7.96
N LEU A 286 -12.90 -2.64 -8.80
CA LEU A 286 -12.98 -1.25 -9.24
C LEU A 286 -13.78 -0.50 -8.16
N ARG A 287 -13.12 0.38 -7.40
CA ARG A 287 -13.81 1.14 -6.35
C ARG A 287 -14.70 2.19 -7.02
N ILE A 288 -16.00 1.91 -7.08
CA ILE A 288 -17.03 2.91 -7.37
C ILE A 288 -17.38 3.51 -6.01
N GLU A 289 -17.05 4.77 -5.76
CA GLU A 289 -17.60 5.47 -4.60
C GLU A 289 -19.13 5.55 -4.79
N PRO A 290 -19.94 5.01 -3.87
CA PRO A 290 -21.34 5.36 -3.84
C PRO A 290 -21.39 6.79 -3.31
N SER A 291 -21.37 7.78 -4.21
CA SER A 291 -21.67 9.16 -3.86
C SER A 291 -23.05 9.18 -3.24
N SER A 292 -23.16 9.20 -1.90
CA SER A 292 -24.29 9.69 -1.05
C SER A 292 -25.75 9.45 -1.52
N SER A 293 -25.99 8.55 -2.48
CA SER A 293 -27.22 8.41 -3.26
C SER A 293 -27.83 7.03 -3.09
N MET A 294 -27.02 6.00 -2.78
CA MET A 294 -27.54 4.69 -2.35
C MET A 294 -28.22 4.76 -0.99
N ALA A 295 -27.86 5.71 -0.13
CA ALA A 295 -28.57 5.96 1.13
C ALA A 295 -29.93 6.67 0.93
N ARG A 296 -30.28 7.12 -0.30
CA ARG A 296 -31.55 7.80 -0.61
C ARG A 296 -32.41 7.11 -1.67
N ARG A 297 -31.95 6.02 -2.29
CA ARG A 297 -32.75 5.27 -3.27
C ARG A 297 -33.28 4.00 -2.64
N THR A 298 -34.49 4.13 -2.10
CA THR A 298 -35.41 3.05 -1.78
C THR A 298 -35.48 2.02 -2.90
N SER A 299 -35.25 0.75 -2.54
CA SER A 299 -35.75 -0.48 -3.14
C SER A 299 -36.42 -0.35 -4.52
N ARG A 300 -35.65 -0.47 -5.61
CA ARG A 300 -36.02 -1.10 -6.89
C ARG A 300 -34.89 -0.88 -7.90
N CYS A 301 -34.44 -1.96 -8.52
CA CYS A 301 -33.44 -2.02 -9.60
C CYS A 301 -31.96 -1.79 -9.20
N SER A 302 -31.32 -2.85 -8.73
CA SER A 302 -29.89 -3.07 -8.93
C SER A 302 -29.69 -4.51 -9.41
N THR A 303 -29.64 -4.70 -10.72
CA THR A 303 -29.25 -5.97 -11.34
C THR A 303 -27.73 -6.06 -11.28
N VAL A 304 -27.20 -6.95 -10.44
CA VAL A 304 -25.81 -7.37 -10.46
C VAL A 304 -25.74 -8.60 -11.36
N CYS A 305 -25.10 -8.49 -12.53
CA CYS A 305 -24.86 -9.64 -13.39
C CYS A 305 -23.86 -10.59 -12.72
N SER A 306 -24.35 -11.66 -12.12
CA SER A 306 -23.57 -12.83 -11.73
C SER A 306 -23.26 -13.66 -12.97
N GLY A 307 -22.02 -13.61 -13.46
CA GLY A 307 -21.52 -14.56 -14.44
C GLY A 307 -21.37 -15.94 -13.79
N LEU A 308 -22.26 -16.87 -14.15
CA LEU A 308 -22.23 -18.26 -13.71
C LEU A 308 -20.93 -18.95 -14.14
N TRP A 309 -20.24 -19.53 -13.16
CA TRP A 309 -19.33 -20.66 -13.35
C TRP A 309 -20.18 -21.91 -13.55
N SER A 310 -20.02 -22.60 -14.67
CA SER A 310 -20.59 -23.93 -14.90
C SER A 310 -19.45 -24.96 -15.06
N SER A 311 -19.52 -26.00 -14.22
CA SER A 311 -18.65 -27.17 -14.20
C SER A 311 -18.77 -28.05 -15.47
N PRO A 312 -17.81 -28.95 -15.77
CA PRO A 312 -17.70 -29.65 -17.05
C PRO A 312 -18.33 -31.07 -17.06
N CYS A 313 -18.89 -31.49 -18.22
CA CYS A 313 -18.92 -32.85 -18.84
C CYS A 313 -20.16 -33.05 -19.74
N PRO A 314 -20.20 -34.03 -20.68
CA PRO A 314 -19.21 -34.45 -21.68
C PRO A 314 -19.78 -34.54 -23.14
N THR A 315 -18.86 -34.65 -24.10
CA THR A 315 -18.91 -35.24 -25.46
C THR A 315 -20.20 -35.39 -26.31
N GLU A 316 -20.04 -34.98 -27.58
CA GLU A 316 -20.66 -35.49 -28.84
C GLU A 316 -22.16 -35.28 -29.10
N THR A 317 -22.52 -34.45 -30.10
CA THR A 317 -22.82 -34.93 -31.47
C THR A 317 -23.18 -33.76 -32.41
N THR A 318 -22.75 -33.94 -33.64
CA THR A 318 -22.94 -33.19 -34.89
C THR A 318 -24.39 -32.87 -35.22
N THR A 319 -24.70 -31.64 -35.64
CA THR A 319 -25.49 -31.40 -36.86
C THR A 319 -25.24 -30.00 -37.43
N SER A 320 -24.82 -29.97 -38.69
CA SER A 320 -24.65 -28.82 -39.56
C SER A 320 -25.98 -28.20 -40.01
N ALA A 321 -26.07 -26.88 -40.07
CA ALA A 321 -26.98 -26.17 -40.97
C ALA A 321 -26.31 -24.90 -41.49
N THR A 322 -26.16 -24.86 -42.82
CA THR A 322 -25.45 -23.85 -43.61
C THR A 322 -26.41 -22.77 -44.11
N LEU A 323 -25.82 -21.63 -44.53
CA LEU A 323 -26.33 -20.60 -45.47
C LEU A 323 -27.28 -19.54 -44.85
N ARG A 324 -27.14 -18.23 -45.08
CA ARG A 324 -26.76 -17.50 -46.30
C ARG A 324 -26.21 -16.10 -45.97
N SER A 325 -25.34 -15.61 -46.85
CA SER A 325 -24.86 -14.23 -46.93
C SER A 325 -25.88 -13.30 -47.57
N SER A 326 -25.83 -12.01 -47.24
CA SER A 326 -25.98 -10.94 -48.23
C SER A 326 -25.31 -9.67 -47.70
N ALA A 327 -24.34 -9.20 -48.48
CA ALA A 327 -23.75 -7.87 -48.37
C ALA A 327 -24.51 -6.94 -49.34
N THR A 328 -24.71 -5.69 -48.94
CA THR A 328 -24.96 -4.62 -49.93
C THR A 328 -24.42 -3.31 -49.38
N SER A 329 -23.33 -2.86 -49.99
CA SER A 329 -22.75 -1.53 -49.90
C SER A 329 -23.56 -0.55 -50.76
N TRP A 330 -23.79 0.68 -50.30
CA TRP A 330 -23.91 1.84 -51.16
C TRP A 330 -23.23 3.05 -50.51
N THR A 331 -22.29 3.61 -51.26
CA THR A 331 -21.57 4.88 -51.09
C THR A 331 -22.45 6.09 -51.30
N THR A 332 -22.23 7.16 -50.54
CA THR A 332 -21.69 8.43 -51.05
C THR A 332 -21.00 9.17 -49.92
#